data_AF-A0A9W7LQK9-F1
#
_entry.id   AF-A0A9W7LQK9-F1
#
_cell.length_a   1.000
_cell.length_b   1.000
_cell.length_c   1.000
_cell.angle_alpha   90.00
_cell.angle_beta   90.00
_cell.angle_gamma   90.00
#
_symmetry.space_group_name_H-M   'P 1'
#
loop_
_entity.id
_entity.type
_entity.pdbx_description
1 polymer ?
#
loop_
_entity_poly.entity_id
_entity_poly.type
_entity_poly.pdbx_seq_one_letter_code
_entity_poly.pdbx_strand_id
1 'polypeptide(L)'
;MVESSSTSSKPFTNKTISIRLDHTNYLLWRQQVLFAIESLALVDHIDGTLTVPSQNVRSEGENTVPNEEYVAYKQQEFALCSWLLSSIGSSILHSLVNCKTALEI
;
A
#
# COMPACT_ATOMS: atom_id res chain seq x y z
N MET A 1 -14.64 -14.43 26.08
CA MET A 1 -15.41 -13.53 25.19
C MET A 1 -14.38 -12.88 24.29
N VAL A 2 -14.20 -13.43 23.08
CA VAL A 2 -13.20 -12.93 22.14
C VAL A 2 -13.79 -11.69 21.46
N GLU A 3 -13.17 -10.53 21.67
CA GLU A 3 -13.51 -9.30 20.96
C GLU A 3 -13.18 -9.51 19.49
N SER A 4 -14.21 -9.68 18.67
CA SER A 4 -14.10 -9.57 17.21
C SER A 4 -13.79 -8.10 16.90
N SER A 5 -12.51 -7.76 16.84
CA SER A 5 -12.06 -6.47 16.33
C SER A 5 -12.44 -6.39 14.86
N SER A 6 -13.58 -5.77 14.56
CA SER A 6 -13.92 -5.35 13.20
C SER A 6 -12.88 -4.33 12.77
N THR A 7 -11.87 -4.76 12.02
CA THR A 7 -10.89 -3.89 11.40
C THR A 7 -11.59 -3.13 10.27
N SER A 8 -12.24 -2.01 10.62
CA SER A 8 -12.75 -1.04 9.67
C SER A 8 -11.57 -0.54 8.84
N SER A 9 -11.41 -1.08 7.63
CA SER A 9 -10.37 -0.67 6.69
C SER A 9 -10.61 0.79 6.32
N LYS A 10 -9.72 1.68 6.76
CA LYS A 10 -9.81 3.11 6.42
C LYS A 10 -9.70 3.23 4.89
N PRO A 11 -10.60 3.97 4.23
CA PRO A 11 -10.51 4.17 2.79
C PRO A 11 -9.22 4.91 2.44
N PHE A 12 -8.51 4.43 1.42
CA PHE A 12 -7.34 5.12 0.89
C PHE A 12 -7.77 6.48 0.33
N THR A 13 -7.32 7.56 0.97
CA THR A 13 -7.55 8.93 0.47
C THR A 13 -6.33 9.37 -0.29
N ASN A 14 -6.50 9.65 -1.58
CA ASN A 14 -5.41 10.11 -2.43
C ASN A 14 -4.86 11.44 -1.88
N LYS A 15 -3.63 11.41 -1.37
CA LYS A 15 -2.92 12.61 -0.92
C LYS A 15 -2.33 13.30 -2.13
N THR A 16 -2.64 14.58 -2.33
CA THR A 16 -2.09 15.33 -3.45
C THR A 16 -0.59 15.57 -3.23
N ILE A 17 0.24 14.99 -4.10
CA ILE A 17 1.66 15.34 -4.23
C ILE A 17 1.75 16.41 -5.32
N SER A 18 2.39 17.54 -5.01
CA SER A 18 2.42 18.69 -5.92
C SER A 18 3.46 18.55 -7.03
N ILE A 19 4.36 17.57 -6.91
CA ILE A 19 5.47 17.34 -7.83
C ILE A 19 5.46 15.89 -8.33
N ARG A 20 5.88 15.69 -9.58
CA ARG A 20 6.13 14.34 -10.10
C ARG A 20 7.62 14.03 -10.06
N LEU A 21 7.99 12.81 -9.70
CA LEU A 21 9.39 12.39 -9.63
C LEU A 21 10.09 12.58 -10.99
N ASP A 22 11.25 13.24 -10.96
CA ASP A 22 12.19 13.34 -12.07
C ASP A 22 13.64 13.15 -11.58
N HIS A 23 14.61 13.26 -12.50
CA HIS A 23 16.02 13.03 -12.21
C HIS A 23 16.68 14.09 -11.31
N THR A 24 15.97 15.16 -10.96
CA THR A 24 16.49 16.33 -10.23
C THR A 24 15.80 16.55 -8.89
N ASN A 25 14.62 15.97 -8.67
CA ASN A 25 13.76 16.32 -7.54
C ASN A 25 13.51 15.18 -6.52
N TYR A 26 14.28 14.09 -6.61
CA TYR A 26 14.08 12.88 -5.79
C TYR A 26 13.91 13.17 -4.29
N LEU A 27 14.78 13.99 -3.69
CA LEU A 27 14.72 14.28 -2.26
C LEU A 27 13.43 14.98 -1.85
N LEU A 28 12.96 15.93 -2.66
CA LEU A 28 11.73 16.67 -2.40
C LEU A 28 10.50 15.78 -2.60
N TRP A 29 10.50 14.98 -3.68
CA TRP A 29 9.44 14.03 -3.97
C TRP A 29 9.32 12.99 -2.85
N ARG A 30 10.45 12.40 -2.44
CA ARG A 30 10.51 11.41 -1.36
C ARG A 30 9.95 11.96 -0.04
N GLN A 31 10.25 13.21 0.29
CA GLN A 31 9.74 13.82 1.51
C GLN A 31 8.21 13.98 1.49
N GLN A 32 7.63 14.41 0.36
CA GLN A 32 6.17 14.53 0.22
C GLN A 32 5.47 13.16 0.25
N VAL A 33 6.04 12.18 -0.44
CA VAL A 33 5.54 10.80 -0.45
C VAL A 33 5.55 10.22 0.96
N LEU A 34 6.67 10.32 1.68
CA LEU A 34 6.81 9.73 3.01
C LEU A 34 5.79 10.32 3.99
N PHE A 35 5.63 11.64 4.04
CA PHE A 35 4.64 12.27 4.92
C PHE A 35 3.19 11.89 4.56
N ALA A 36 2.89 11.73 3.27
CA ALA A 36 1.59 11.26 2.84
C ALA A 36 1.33 9.81 3.29
N ILE A 37 2.30 8.91 3.14
CA ILE A 37 2.23 7.51 3.58
C ILE A 37 2.08 7.41 5.10
N GLU A 38 2.87 8.18 5.87
CA GLU A 38 2.73 8.27 7.33
C GLU A 38 1.33 8.73 7.74
N SER A 39 0.76 9.73 7.04
CA SER A 39 -0.58 10.23 7.33
C SER A 39 -1.71 9.22 7.04
N LEU A 40 -1.42 8.19 6.23
CA LEU A 40 -2.33 7.10 5.90
C LEU A 40 -2.10 5.86 6.78
N ALA A 41 -1.06 5.86 7.63
CA ALA A 41 -0.61 4.72 8.39
C ALA A 41 -0.30 3.49 7.51
N LEU A 42 0.43 3.71 6.41
CA LEU A 42 0.83 2.67 5.44
C LEU A 42 2.36 2.52 5.32
N VAL A 43 3.11 2.94 6.34
CA VAL A 43 4.60 2.89 6.31
C VAL A 43 5.09 1.45 6.26
N ASP A 44 4.36 0.55 6.91
CA ASP A 44 4.60 -0.89 6.93
C ASP A 44 4.58 -1.53 5.54
N HIS A 45 3.83 -0.97 4.59
CA HIS A 45 3.81 -1.40 3.19
C HIS A 45 5.11 -1.09 2.42
N ILE A 46 5.91 -0.11 2.85
CA ILE A 46 7.13 0.34 2.16
C ILE A 46 8.43 0.07 2.93
N ASP A 47 8.35 -0.31 4.21
CA ASP A 47 9.53 -0.63 5.03
C ASP A 47 9.76 -2.15 5.18
N GLY A 48 8.83 -2.97 4.68
CA GLY A 48 8.90 -4.43 4.71
C GLY A 48 8.59 -5.05 6.08
N THR A 49 8.09 -4.28 7.03
CA THR A 49 7.68 -4.77 8.35
C THR A 49 6.27 -5.38 8.35
N LEU A 50 5.48 -5.10 7.31
CA LEU A 50 4.13 -5.63 7.17
C LEU A 50 4.12 -7.16 7.02
N THR A 51 3.40 -7.83 7.90
CA THR A 51 3.10 -9.26 7.77
C THR A 51 1.84 -9.43 6.94
N VAL A 52 1.99 -9.98 5.73
CA VAL A 52 0.87 -10.20 4.81
C VAL A 52 -0.12 -11.21 5.41
N PRO A 53 -1.41 -10.86 5.56
CA PRO A 53 -2.42 -11.80 6.04
C PRO A 53 -2.55 -13.02 5.13
N SER A 54 -2.89 -14.17 5.69
CA SER A 54 -3.15 -15.38 4.89
C SER A 54 -4.37 -15.17 4.00
N GLN A 55 -4.30 -15.58 2.72
CA GLN A 55 -5.40 -15.42 1.77
C GLN A 55 -6.69 -16.12 2.21
N ASN A 56 -6.56 -17.24 2.91
CA ASN A 56 -7.68 -17.99 3.45
C ASN A 56 -7.43 -18.35 4.91
N VAL A 57 -8.51 -18.48 5.67
CA VAL A 57 -8.50 -18.91 7.07
C VAL A 57 -9.43 -20.12 7.26
N ARG A 58 -9.14 -20.95 8.26
CA ARG A 58 -9.98 -22.11 8.60
C ARG A 58 -11.14 -21.65 9.46
N SER A 59 -12.36 -21.95 9.02
CA SER A 59 -13.59 -21.74 9.80
C SER A 59 -13.82 -22.92 10.79
N GLU A 60 -14.71 -22.75 11.77
CA GLU A 60 -14.99 -23.69 12.89
C GLU A 60 -15.41 -25.13 12.48
N GLY A 61 -15.47 -25.44 11.18
CA GLY A 61 -15.81 -26.77 10.64
C GLY A 61 -14.86 -27.27 9.55
N GLU A 62 -13.57 -26.95 9.63
CA GLU A 62 -12.49 -27.32 8.67
C GLU A 62 -12.59 -26.72 7.25
N ASN A 63 -13.71 -26.08 6.90
CA ASN A 63 -13.82 -25.35 5.64
C ASN A 63 -12.89 -24.14 5.60
N THR A 64 -12.22 -23.97 4.46
CA THR A 64 -11.35 -22.82 4.17
C THR A 64 -12.20 -21.70 3.59
N VAL A 65 -12.16 -20.51 4.20
CA VAL A 65 -12.89 -19.32 3.75
C VAL A 65 -11.92 -18.18 3.42
N PRO A 66 -12.26 -17.28 2.48
CA PRO A 66 -11.44 -16.11 2.19
C PRO A 66 -11.23 -15.25 3.44
N ASN A 67 -10.01 -14.74 3.62
CA ASN A 67 -9.71 -13.82 4.71
C ASN A 67 -10.03 -12.37 4.30
N GLU A 68 -10.95 -11.73 5.02
CA GLU A 68 -11.30 -10.33 4.81
C GLU A 68 -10.11 -9.39 5.05
N GLU A 69 -9.21 -9.73 5.98
CA GLU A 69 -7.98 -8.96 6.22
C GLU A 69 -7.04 -8.98 5.02
N TYR A 70 -6.94 -10.12 4.32
CA TYR A 70 -6.16 -10.21 3.10
C TYR A 70 -6.75 -9.35 1.98
N VAL A 71 -8.09 -9.34 1.85
CA VAL A 71 -8.77 -8.49 0.87
C VAL A 71 -8.52 -7.01 1.16
N ALA A 72 -8.64 -6.60 2.42
CA ALA A 72 -8.34 -5.24 2.88
C ALA A 72 -6.90 -4.83 2.59
N TYR A 73 -5.94 -5.69 2.97
CA TYR A 73 -4.52 -5.50 2.67
C TYR A 73 -4.29 -5.30 1.17
N LYS A 74 -4.83 -6.19 0.32
CA LYS A 74 -4.67 -6.12 -1.14
C LYS A 74 -5.24 -4.83 -1.72
N GLN A 75 -6.37 -4.37 -1.19
CA GLN A 75 -6.98 -3.12 -1.64
C GLN A 75 -6.10 -1.91 -1.30
N GLN A 76 -5.54 -1.87 -0.08
CA GLN A 76 -4.63 -0.80 0.35
C GLN A 76 -3.32 -0.82 -0.44
N GLU A 77 -2.71 -2.00 -0.59
CA GLU A 77 -1.46 -2.19 -1.33
C GLU A 77 -1.59 -1.70 -2.77
N PHE A 78 -2.63 -2.12 -3.50
CA PHE A 78 -2.80 -1.71 -4.88
C PHE A 78 -3.21 -0.24 -5.04
N ALA A 79 -3.94 0.33 -4.07
CA ALA A 79 -4.22 1.75 -4.04
C ALA A 79 -2.93 2.57 -3.85
N LEU A 80 -2.05 2.13 -2.93
CA LEU A 80 -0.75 2.74 -2.69
C LEU A 80 0.15 2.65 -3.92
N CYS A 81 0.26 1.48 -4.56
CA CYS A 81 1.02 1.32 -5.81
C CYS A 81 0.50 2.25 -6.91
N SER A 82 -0.82 2.28 -7.13
CA SER A 82 -1.44 3.16 -8.14
C SER A 82 -1.13 4.62 -7.87
N TRP A 83 -1.20 5.04 -6.60
CA TRP A 83 -0.90 6.40 -6.18
C TRP A 83 0.59 6.74 -6.35
N LEU A 84 1.51 5.87 -5.92
CA LEU A 84 2.95 6.04 -6.10
C LEU A 84 3.30 6.20 -7.59
N LEU A 85 2.82 5.30 -8.45
CA LEU A 85 3.04 5.37 -9.89
C LEU A 85 2.49 6.66 -10.50
N SER A 86 1.34 7.15 -10.01
CA SER A 86 0.76 8.43 -10.47
C SER A 86 1.61 9.66 -10.11
N SER A 87 2.42 9.53 -9.06
CA SER A 87 3.35 10.57 -8.60
C SER A 87 4.71 10.54 -9.32
N ILE A 88 4.94 9.57 -10.21
CA ILE A 88 6.22 9.40 -10.90
C ILE A 88 6.14 9.97 -12.32
N GLY A 89 7.16 10.72 -12.72
CA GLY A 89 7.27 11.26 -14.07
C GLY A 89 7.52 10.17 -15.11
N SER A 90 7.08 10.41 -16.35
CA SER A 90 7.22 9.43 -17.45
C SER A 90 8.66 9.01 -17.73
N SER A 91 9.64 9.89 -17.47
CA SER A 91 11.06 9.59 -17.68
C SER A 91 11.59 8.47 -16.78
N ILE A 92 10.95 8.24 -15.62
CA ILE A 92 11.36 7.21 -14.64
C ILE A 92 10.39 6.03 -14.66
N LEU A 93 9.11 6.28 -14.95
CA LEU A 93 8.04 5.28 -14.93
C LEU A 93 8.36 4.00 -15.72
N HIS A 94 9.06 4.11 -16.85
CA HIS A 94 9.48 2.96 -17.66
C HIS A 94 10.36 1.96 -16.91
N SER A 95 11.11 2.39 -15.90
CA SER A 95 11.98 1.52 -15.10
C SER A 95 11.21 0.68 -14.09
N LEU A 96 9.93 1.01 -13.83
CA LEU A 96 9.12 0.45 -12.75
C LEU A 96 8.05 -0.54 -13.24
N VAL A 97 8.04 -0.88 -14.53
CA VAL A 97 7.01 -1.72 -15.18
C VAL A 97 6.89 -3.12 -14.55
N ASN A 98 7.93 -3.59 -13.87
CA ASN A 98 7.96 -4.92 -13.25
C ASN A 98 7.74 -4.91 -11.73
N CYS A 99 7.58 -3.74 -11.11
CA CYS A 99 7.32 -3.61 -9.68
C CYS A 99 5.85 -4.01 -9.39
N LYS A 100 5.65 -4.89 -8.41
CA LYS A 100 4.34 -5.46 -8.07
C LYS A 100 3.83 -4.98 -6.72
N THR A 101 4.72 -4.47 -5.88
CA THR A 101 4.45 -4.02 -4.51
C THR A 101 4.94 -2.60 -4.30
N ALA A 102 4.40 -1.93 -3.27
CA ALA A 102 4.81 -0.58 -2.91
C ALA A 102 6.28 -0.52 -2.46
N LEU A 103 6.80 -1.62 -1.89
CA LEU A 103 8.20 -1.78 -1.51
C LEU A 103 9.15 -1.84 -2.73
N GLU A 104 8.69 -2.37 -3.86
CA GLU A 104 9.50 -2.49 -5.08
C GLU A 104 9.52 -1.20 -5.92
N ILE A 105 8.57 -0.29 -5.69
CA ILE A 105 8.44 1.01 -6.39
C ILE A 105 9.39 2.03 -5.77
#